data_AF-A0A933RCF2-F1
#
_entry.id   AF-A0A933RCF2-F1
#
_cell.length_a   1.000
_cell.length_b   1.000
_cell.length_c   1.000
_cell.angle_alpha   90.00
_cell.angle_beta   90.00
_cell.angle_gamma   90.00
#
_symmetry.space_group_name_H-M   'P 1'
#
loop_
_entity.id
_entity.type
_entity.pdbx_description
1 polymer ?
#
loop_
_entity_poly.entity_id
_entity_poly.type
_entity_poly.pdbx_seq_one_letter_code
_entity_poly.pdbx_strand_id
1 'polypeptide(L)' 'MFKVLVDLDLDLFLTAYDIDPCVATVPEVGFYELHRDNAEWGVYAEHFRWNGATKVAVIDE' A
#
# COMPACT_ATOMS: atom_id res chain seq x y z
N MET A 1 31.07 2.72 -16.12
CA MET A 1 30.26 3.45 -15.14
C MET A 1 29.18 2.50 -14.65
N PHE A 2 29.36 1.91 -13.47
CA PHE A 2 28.38 0.96 -12.91
C PHE A 2 27.38 1.76 -12.08
N LYS A 3 26.13 1.82 -12.52
CA LYS A 3 25.03 2.45 -11.78
C LYS A 3 24.39 1.35 -10.95
N VAL A 4 24.75 1.27 -9.68
CA VAL A 4 24.09 0.38 -8.72
C VAL A 4 22.77 1.04 -8.36
N LEU A 5 21.69 0.60 -9.01
CA LEU A 5 20.33 0.89 -8.58
C LEU A 5 20.01 -0.16 -7.53
N VAL A 6 19.92 0.26 -6.27
CA VAL A 6 19.32 -0.55 -5.21
C VAL A 6 17.86 -0.15 -5.16
N ASP A 7 16.95 -1.11 -5.30
CA ASP A 7 15.54 -0.88 -5.01
C ASP A 7 15.43 -0.52 -3.53
N LEU A 8 14.98 0.71 -3.29
CA LEU A 8 14.71 1.20 -1.94
C LEU A 8 13.28 0.80 -1.61
N ASP A 9 13.13 -0.31 -0.89
CA ASP A 9 11.83 -0.73 -0.36
C ASP A 9 11.53 0.11 0.89
N LEU A 10 10.67 1.12 0.75
CA LEU A 10 10.32 2.04 1.83
C LEU A 10 8.93 1.69 2.35
N ASP A 11 8.88 0.89 3.41
CA ASP A 11 7.64 0.60 4.13
C ASP A 11 7.28 1.77 5.04
N LEU A 12 6.23 2.51 4.68
CA LEU A 12 5.74 3.66 5.42
C LEU A 12 4.42 3.31 6.14
N PHE A 13 4.46 3.24 7.47
CA PHE A 13 3.27 3.06 8.29
C PHE A 13 2.61 4.40 8.58
N LEU A 14 1.52 4.70 7.89
CA LEU A 14 0.73 5.92 8.07
C LEU A 14 -0.54 5.60 8.84
N THR A 15 -0.69 6.18 10.04
CA THR A 15 -1.89 6.02 10.86
C THR A 15 -2.69 7.33 10.86
N ALA A 16 -3.56 7.51 9.88
CA ALA A 16 -4.55 8.58 9.87
C ALA A 16 -5.86 8.06 9.29
N TYR A 17 -6.98 8.65 9.70
CA TYR A 17 -8.33 8.25 9.26
C TYR A 17 -8.56 8.51 7.76
N ASP A 18 -7.69 9.30 7.11
CA ASP A 18 -7.94 9.86 5.78
C ASP A 18 -6.62 10.12 5.02
N ILE A 19 -5.75 9.10 4.95
CA ILE A 19 -4.60 9.11 4.04
C ILE A 19 -4.93 8.22 2.86
N ASP A 20 -4.99 8.82 1.67
CA ASP A 20 -5.15 8.12 0.40
C ASP A 20 -3.89 8.30 -0.46
N PRO A 21 -3.04 7.26 -0.60
CA PRO A 21 -1.87 7.32 -1.47
C PRO A 21 -2.22 7.19 -2.96
N CYS A 22 -3.48 6.91 -3.31
CA CYS A 22 -3.96 6.68 -4.68
C CYS A 22 -4.28 7.99 -5.44
N VAL A 23 -3.34 8.92 -5.46
CA VAL A 23 -3.50 10.19 -6.17
C VAL A 23 -2.78 10.19 -7.52
N ALA A 24 -3.26 11.00 -8.48
CA ALA A 24 -2.77 11.04 -9.86
C ALA A 24 -1.26 11.36 -10.00
N THR A 25 -0.63 11.94 -8.98
CA THR A 25 0.81 12.24 -8.98
C THR A 25 1.68 11.06 -8.57
N VAL A 26 1.11 10.00 -8.01
CA VAL A 26 1.83 8.78 -7.62
C VAL A 26 1.72 7.78 -8.79
N PRO A 27 2.82 7.44 -9.48
CA PRO A 27 2.77 6.57 -10.65
C PRO A 27 2.53 5.09 -10.28
N GLU A 28 3.07 4.63 -9.15
CA GLU A 28 2.86 3.29 -8.64
C GLU A 28 3.17 3.22 -7.15
N VAL A 29 2.37 2.49 -6.37
CA VAL A 29 2.66 2.19 -4.96
C VAL A 29 1.95 0.91 -4.51
N GLY A 30 2.65 0.07 -3.75
CA GLY A 30 2.05 -1.05 -3.01
C GLY A 30 1.74 -0.61 -1.58
N PHE A 31 0.60 -1.04 -1.04
CA PHE A 31 0.20 -0.70 0.33
C PHE A 31 -0.76 -1.73 0.91
N TYR A 32 -0.84 -1.75 2.24
CA TYR A 32 -1.81 -2.56 2.98
C TYR A 32 -2.85 -1.64 3.63
N GLU A 33 -4.12 -1.94 3.43
CA GLU A 33 -5.20 -1.34 4.22
C GLU A 33 -5.41 -2.20 5.46
N LEU A 34 -5.26 -1.57 6.63
CA LEU A 34 -5.47 -2.24 7.92
C LEU A 34 -6.90 -2.00 8.39
N HIS A 35 -7.66 -3.07 8.50
CA HIS A 35 -9.05 -3.03 8.92
C HIS A 35 -9.18 -3.61 10.32
N ARG A 36 -9.96 -2.92 11.14
CA ARG A 36 -10.37 -3.40 12.45
C ARG A 36 -11.87 -3.61 12.45
N ASP A 37 -12.30 -4.84 12.65
CA ASP A 37 -13.66 -5.11 13.06
C ASP A 37 -13.77 -4.92 14.58
N ASN A 38 -14.79 -4.19 15.05
CA ASN A 38 -15.02 -3.99 16.48
C ASN A 38 -15.75 -5.18 17.13
N ALA A 39 -16.36 -6.06 16.33
CA ALA A 39 -17.02 -7.27 16.77
C ALA A 39 -16.08 -8.48 16.88
N GLU A 40 -14.92 -8.42 16.22
CA GLU A 40 -13.93 -9.50 16.21
C GLU A 40 -12.60 -9.04 16.83
N TRP A 41 -11.89 -9.98 17.45
CA TRP A 41 -10.59 -9.66 18.05
C TRP A 41 -9.49 -9.79 16.99
N GLY A 42 -8.99 -8.66 16.50
CA GLY A 42 -7.85 -8.65 15.58
C GLY A 42 -7.79 -7.41 14.70
N VAL A 43 -6.76 -7.39 13.84
CA VAL A 43 -6.61 -6.49 12.70
C VAL A 43 -6.30 -7.39 11.52
N TYR A 44 -6.99 -7.20 10.39
CA TYR A 44 -6.64 -7.86 9.14
C TYR A 44 -6.11 -6.82 8.15
N ALA A 45 -5.26 -7.30 7.24
CA ALA A 45 -4.62 -6.47 6.24
C ALA A 45 -5.07 -6.95 4.86
N GLU A 46 -5.49 -6.01 4.01
CA GLU A 46 -5.75 -6.25 2.59
C GLU A 46 -4.63 -5.62 1.76
N HIS A 47 -4.03 -6.40 0.86
CA HIS A 47 -2.92 -5.95 0.03
C HIS A 47 -3.44 -5.34 -1.28
N PHE A 48 -3.00 -4.11 -1.58
CA PHE A 48 -3.35 -3.40 -2.80
C PHE A 48 -2.13 -2.87 -3.53
N ARG A 49 -2.29 -2.70 -4.84
CA ARG A 49 -1.36 -1.97 -5.71
C ARG A 49 -2.12 -0.86 -6.44
N TRP A 50 -1.61 0.37 -6.33
CA TRP A 50 -2.00 1.50 -7.17
C TRP A 50 -1.08 1.56 -8.38
N ASN A 51 -1.65 1.67 -9.58
CA ASN A 51 -0.90 1.70 -10.84
C ASN A 51 -0.89 3.08 -11.52
N GLY A 52 -1.16 4.15 -10.77
CA GLY A 52 -1.28 5.50 -11.30
C GLY A 52 -2.69 5.89 -11.76
N ALA A 53 -3.61 4.93 -11.85
CA ALA A 53 -4.97 5.17 -12.31
C ALA A 53 -6.05 4.45 -11.48
N THR A 54 -5.77 3.23 -11.01
CA THR A 54 -6.74 2.44 -10.24
C THR A 54 -6.08 1.61 -9.14
N LYS A 55 -6.83 1.38 -8.06
CA LYS A 55 -6.47 0.49 -6.95
C LYS A 55 -6.83 -0.95 -7.35
N VAL A 56 -5.86 -1.85 -7.29
CA VAL A 56 -6.00 -3.27 -7.66
C VAL A 56 -5.68 -4.13 -6.45
N ALA A 57 -6.57 -5.05 -6.08
CA ALA A 57 -6.31 -6.03 -5.02
C ALA A 57 -5.24 -7.03 -5.48
N VAL A 58 -4.27 -7.29 -4.62
CA VAL A 58 -3.26 -8.33 -4.84
C VAL A 58 -3.77 -9.61 -4.16
N ILE A 59 -3.90 -10.67 -4.95
CA ILE A 59 -4.24 -12.00 -4.43
C ILE A 59 -2.92 -12.72 -4.25
N ASP A 60 -2.49 -12.86 -2.99
CA ASP A 60 -1.31 -13.65 -2.67
C ASP A 60 -1.67 -15.16 -2.85
N GLU A 61 -0.94 -15.85 -3.73
CA GLU A 61 -1.10 -17.29 -4.02
C GLU A 61 -0.57 -18.20 -2.89
#